data_AF-A0A973C891-F1
#
_entry.id   AF-A0A973C891-F1
#
_cell.length_a   1.000
_cell.length_b   1.000
_cell.length_c   1.000
_cell.angle_alpha   90.00
_cell.angle_beta   90.00
_cell.angle_gamma   90.00
#
_symmetry.space_group_name_H-M   'P 1'
#
loop_
_entity.id
_entity.type
_entity.pdbx_description
1 polymer ?
#
loop_
_entity_poly.entity_id
_entity_poly.type
_entity_poly.pdbx_seq_one_letter_code
_entity_poly.pdbx_strand_id
1 'polypeptide(L)'
;MARKDYAGHAPKPRKKRGAKKAPPAKKKRPVLAILLFLMLAIGLGYFLAQVSGTAEEAEPVKKTPPKKLTVKPLPEKPKEQWQYPQDLQEKEVIVEIPPQQDTGIRYQMQCGSFRQRSQAESMKATIAFQGYTANIRHTGNWYRVVLGPYERKRIAEKQRHQIKRAGVTTCEIWQWKP
;
A
#
# COMPACT_ATOMS: atom_id res chain seq x y z
N MET A 1 -22.00 19.11 20.54
CA MET A 1 -22.55 18.85 19.19
C MET A 1 -22.69 17.34 19.01
N ALA A 2 -23.93 16.86 18.84
CA ALA A 2 -24.31 15.45 18.97
C ALA A 2 -24.05 14.65 17.69
N ARG A 3 -23.57 13.41 17.85
CA ARG A 3 -23.43 12.42 16.76
C ARG A 3 -24.82 11.87 16.44
N LYS A 4 -25.19 11.90 15.17
CA LYS A 4 -26.48 11.42 14.67
C LYS A 4 -26.45 9.90 14.60
N ASP A 5 -27.19 9.28 15.51
CA ASP A 5 -27.45 7.84 15.56
C ASP A 5 -28.21 7.40 14.30
N TYR A 6 -27.58 6.55 13.49
CA TYR A 6 -28.26 5.83 12.41
C TYR A 6 -28.65 4.44 12.92
N ALA A 7 -29.80 4.36 13.59
CA ALA A 7 -30.47 3.09 13.84
C ALA A 7 -31.22 2.67 12.56
N GLY A 8 -30.52 1.94 11.68
CA GLY A 8 -31.12 1.29 10.52
C GLY A 8 -32.06 0.16 10.92
N HIS A 9 -33.21 0.08 10.27
CA HIS A 9 -34.15 -1.03 10.38
C HIS A 9 -33.47 -2.37 10.06
N ALA A 10 -33.50 -3.30 11.02
CA ALA A 10 -33.02 -4.66 10.83
C ALA A 10 -34.03 -5.47 9.98
N PRO A 11 -33.60 -6.20 8.93
CA PRO A 11 -34.48 -7.12 8.21
C PRO A 11 -34.80 -8.34 9.10
N LYS A 12 -36.08 -8.77 9.09
CA LYS A 12 -36.57 -9.95 9.82
C LYS A 12 -35.76 -11.21 9.44
N PRO A 13 -35.35 -12.06 10.41
CA PRO A 13 -34.54 -13.23 10.12
C PRO A 13 -35.38 -14.31 9.42
N ARG A 14 -34.93 -14.72 8.22
CA ARG A 14 -35.48 -15.84 7.46
C ARG A 14 -34.96 -17.15 8.07
N LYS A 15 -35.87 -18.03 8.50
CA LYS A 15 -35.58 -19.33 9.12
C LYS A 15 -34.78 -20.22 8.14
N LYS A 16 -33.46 -20.35 8.35
CA LYS A 16 -32.59 -21.25 7.58
C LYS A 16 -32.80 -22.68 8.06
N ARG A 17 -33.23 -23.56 7.15
CA ARG A 17 -33.19 -25.02 7.30
C ARG A 17 -31.74 -25.47 7.56
N GLY A 18 -31.60 -26.44 8.46
CA GLY A 18 -30.34 -26.84 9.08
C GLY A 18 -29.26 -27.29 8.10
N ALA A 19 -28.09 -26.68 8.23
CA ALA A 19 -26.83 -27.25 7.78
C ALA A 19 -26.13 -27.85 9.01
N LYS A 20 -25.77 -29.14 8.94
CA LYS A 20 -25.00 -29.84 9.96
C LYS A 20 -23.65 -29.11 10.16
N LYS A 21 -23.36 -28.69 11.39
CA LYS A 21 -22.10 -28.04 11.76
C LYS A 21 -20.95 -29.06 11.66
N ALA A 22 -19.91 -28.73 10.90
CA ALA A 22 -18.63 -29.43 10.97
C ALA A 22 -17.96 -29.17 12.34
N PRO A 23 -17.24 -30.14 12.92
CA PRO A 23 -16.61 -29.95 14.23
C PRO A 23 -15.47 -28.91 14.16
N PRO A 24 -15.25 -28.12 15.22
CA PRO A 24 -14.20 -27.11 15.25
C PRO A 24 -12.82 -27.79 15.28
N ALA A 25 -11.98 -27.45 14.30
CA ALA A 25 -10.60 -27.92 14.25
C ALA A 25 -9.83 -27.40 15.47
N LYS A 26 -9.33 -28.32 16.30
CA LYS A 26 -8.53 -27.99 17.50
C LYS A 26 -7.17 -27.44 17.06
N LYS A 27 -6.89 -26.17 17.35
CA LYS A 27 -5.57 -25.54 17.15
C LYS A 27 -4.52 -26.29 17.97
N LYS A 28 -3.59 -26.98 17.29
CA LYS A 28 -2.44 -27.62 17.94
C LYS A 28 -1.43 -26.54 18.35
N ARG A 29 -0.98 -26.56 19.61
CA ARG A 29 0.00 -25.61 20.14
C ARG A 29 1.35 -25.79 19.41
N PRO A 30 2.10 -24.72 19.09
CA PRO A 30 3.30 -24.79 18.27
C PRO A 30 4.54 -25.24 19.07
N VAL A 31 4.42 -26.33 19.82
CA VAL A 31 5.48 -26.84 20.72
C VAL A 31 6.77 -27.14 19.94
N LEU A 32 6.65 -27.68 18.72
CA LEU A 32 7.78 -27.96 17.84
C LEU A 32 8.57 -26.69 17.45
N ALA A 33 7.88 -25.58 17.17
CA ALA A 33 8.52 -24.32 16.80
C ALA A 33 9.28 -23.70 17.98
N ILE A 34 8.74 -23.82 19.20
CA ILE A 34 9.39 -23.36 20.43
C ILE A 34 10.66 -24.17 20.70
N LEU A 35 10.60 -25.49 20.51
CA LEU A 35 11.75 -26.38 20.72
C LEU A 35 12.89 -26.09 19.72
N LEU A 36 12.54 -25.82 18.46
CA LEU A 36 13.49 -25.49 17.40
C LEU A 36 14.18 -24.13 17.65
N PHE A 37 13.42 -23.13 18.12
CA PHE A 37 13.98 -21.83 18.48
C PHE A 37 14.94 -21.92 19.68
N LEU A 38 14.60 -22.74 20.68
CA LEU A 38 15.46 -22.93 21.87
C LEU A 38 16.79 -23.61 21.50
N MET A 39 16.77 -24.61 20.63
CA MET A 39 17.98 -25.27 20.12
C MET A 39 18.86 -24.30 19.32
N LEU A 40 18.27 -23.44 18.48
CA LEU A 40 19.01 -22.45 17.71
C LEU A 40 19.68 -21.39 18.60
N ALA A 41 18.98 -20.94 19.64
CA ALA A 41 19.52 -19.97 20.59
C ALA A 41 20.70 -20.52 21.39
N ILE A 42 20.63 -21.80 21.81
CA ILE A 42 21.73 -22.47 22.52
C ILE A 42 22.94 -22.65 21.60
N GLY A 43 22.71 -23.08 20.35
CA GLY A 43 23.77 -23.21 19.34
C GLY A 43 24.47 -21.88 19.03
N LEU A 44 23.70 -20.80 18.89
CA LEU A 44 24.23 -19.45 18.65
C LEU A 44 25.03 -18.93 19.85
N GLY A 45 24.56 -19.18 21.08
CA GLY A 45 25.29 -18.80 22.31
C GLY A 45 26.64 -19.52 22.43
N TYR A 46 26.68 -20.82 22.12
CA TYR A 46 27.92 -21.59 22.11
C TYR A 46 28.89 -21.11 21.01
N PHE A 47 28.37 -20.77 19.84
CA PHE A 47 29.18 -20.23 18.73
C PHE A 47 29.81 -18.88 19.06
N LEU A 48 29.06 -17.97 19.71
CA LEU A 48 29.61 -16.69 20.16
C LEU A 48 30.66 -16.86 21.26
N ALA A 49 30.47 -17.82 22.17
CA ALA A 49 31.49 -18.17 23.16
C ALA A 49 32.76 -18.72 22.49
N GLN A 50 32.63 -19.45 21.39
CA GLN A 50 33.76 -20.00 20.62
C GLN A 50 34.52 -18.93 19.80
N VAL A 51 33.86 -17.83 19.41
CA VAL A 51 34.46 -16.71 18.66
C VAL A 51 35.07 -15.63 19.56
N SER A 52 34.67 -15.56 20.83
CA SER A 52 35.13 -14.52 21.77
C SER A 52 36.58 -14.70 22.26
N GLY A 53 37.27 -15.76 21.82
CA GLY A 53 38.66 -16.07 22.21
C GLY A 53 39.75 -15.36 21.41
N THR A 54 39.42 -14.52 20.41
CA THR A 54 40.41 -13.82 19.56
C THR A 54 40.32 -12.31 19.70
N ALA A 55 40.49 -11.80 20.92
CA ALA A 55 40.79 -10.41 21.17
C ALA A 55 42.29 -10.32 21.52
N GLU A 56 43.10 -10.00 20.52
CA GLU A 56 44.54 -9.79 20.66
C GLU A 56 44.80 -8.58 21.56
N GLU A 57 45.37 -8.86 22.72
CA GLU A 57 45.73 -7.91 23.76
C GLU A 57 46.96 -7.11 23.28
N ALA A 58 46.73 -5.86 22.85
CA ALA A 58 47.80 -4.97 22.40
C ALA A 58 48.73 -4.59 23.56
N GLU A 59 50.01 -4.96 23.46
CA GLU A 59 51.04 -4.66 24.46
C GLU A 59 51.27 -3.14 24.66
N PRO A 60 51.56 -2.70 25.90
CA PRO A 60 51.81 -1.29 26.21
C PRO A 60 53.23 -0.85 25.78
N VAL A 61 53.28 0.16 24.90
CA VAL A 61 54.52 0.83 24.49
C VAL A 61 55.20 1.54 25.67
N LYS A 62 56.45 1.15 25.95
CA LYS A 62 57.39 1.75 26.92
C LYS A 62 57.56 3.26 26.71
N LYS A 63 57.50 4.00 27.81
CA LYS A 63 57.89 5.41 27.93
C LYS A 63 59.42 5.55 28.02
N THR A 64 59.98 6.50 27.27
CA THR A 64 61.29 7.13 27.51
C THR A 64 61.19 8.66 27.30
N PRO A 65 62.05 9.46 27.97
CA PRO A 65 61.75 10.83 28.46
C PRO A 65 62.00 11.96 27.42
N PRO A 66 61.56 13.20 27.71
CA PRO A 66 61.31 14.23 26.70
C PRO A 66 62.59 14.99 26.30
N LYS A 67 62.91 14.97 25.01
CA LYS A 67 63.88 15.93 24.44
C LYS A 67 63.15 17.26 24.23
N LYS A 68 63.53 18.25 25.04
CA LYS A 68 63.08 19.64 24.94
C LYS A 68 63.20 20.12 23.49
N LEU A 69 62.06 20.43 22.88
CA LEU A 69 61.99 21.16 21.62
C LEU A 69 61.51 22.58 21.92
N THR A 70 62.35 23.51 21.49
CA THR A 70 62.22 24.96 21.57
C THR A 70 60.88 25.42 20.95
N VAL A 71 60.21 26.35 21.65
CA VAL A 71 58.87 26.82 21.33
C VAL A 71 58.91 27.96 20.30
N LYS A 72 58.41 27.64 19.08
CA LYS A 72 57.50 28.42 18.18
C LYS A 72 58.02 29.71 17.52
N PRO A 73 57.51 30.06 16.31
CA PRO A 73 56.09 30.32 16.04
C PRO A 73 55.36 29.18 15.32
N LEU A 74 54.14 28.89 15.76
CA LEU A 74 53.22 27.90 15.20
C LEU A 74 52.43 28.53 14.05
N PRO A 75 52.27 27.90 12.87
CA PRO A 75 51.30 28.36 11.88
C PRO A 75 49.89 28.27 12.47
N GLU A 76 49.06 29.29 12.25
CA GLU A 76 47.69 29.34 12.75
C GLU A 76 46.91 28.08 12.38
N LYS A 77 46.13 27.56 13.34
CA LYS A 77 45.26 26.41 13.11
C LYS A 77 44.32 26.71 11.94
N PRO A 78 44.22 25.83 10.94
CA PRO A 78 43.24 25.99 9.88
C PRO A 78 41.85 26.05 10.50
N LYS A 79 41.06 27.05 10.10
CA LYS A 79 39.66 27.17 10.52
C LYS A 79 38.89 25.97 9.98
N GLU A 80 38.35 25.14 10.87
CA GLU A 80 37.43 24.07 10.50
C GLU A 80 36.18 24.68 9.88
N GLN A 81 36.09 24.65 8.56
CA GLN A 81 34.85 24.91 7.85
C GLN A 81 34.01 23.66 7.96
N TRP A 82 32.94 23.73 8.74
CA TRP A 82 31.90 22.71 8.76
C TRP A 82 31.27 22.63 7.36
N GLN A 83 31.75 21.70 6.53
CA GLN A 83 31.06 21.30 5.32
C GLN A 83 29.88 20.42 5.75
N TYR A 84 28.76 21.08 6.05
CA TYR A 84 27.46 20.40 6.15
C TYR A 84 27.24 19.60 4.86
N PRO A 85 26.78 18.34 4.91
CA PRO A 85 26.63 17.51 3.71
C PRO A 85 25.60 18.13 2.77
N GLN A 86 26.11 18.87 1.77
CA GLN A 86 25.36 19.50 0.68
C GLN A 86 24.77 18.44 -0.28
N ASP A 87 25.27 17.21 -0.20
CA ASP A 87 24.90 16.08 -1.05
C ASP A 87 23.44 15.62 -0.91
N LEU A 88 22.72 16.06 0.14
CA LEU A 88 21.32 15.67 0.33
C LEU A 88 20.32 16.60 -0.40
N GLN A 89 20.74 17.80 -0.79
CA GLN A 89 19.89 18.73 -1.54
C GLN A 89 19.87 18.45 -3.05
N GLU A 90 20.95 17.89 -3.61
CA GLU A 90 21.14 17.81 -5.06
C GLU A 90 20.77 16.45 -5.67
N LYS A 91 20.30 15.49 -4.88
CA LYS A 91 19.79 14.22 -5.42
C LYS A 91 18.36 14.37 -5.93
N GLU A 92 18.17 15.26 -6.91
CA GLU A 92 17.00 15.24 -7.76
C GLU A 92 17.04 13.96 -8.60
N VAL A 93 16.31 12.94 -8.15
CA VAL A 93 16.05 11.75 -8.97
C VAL A 93 15.17 12.21 -10.12
N ILE A 94 15.79 12.52 -11.26
CA ILE A 94 15.09 12.76 -12.52
C ILE A 94 14.43 11.43 -12.89
N VAL A 95 13.17 11.27 -12.48
CA VAL A 95 12.34 10.15 -12.90
C VAL A 95 11.94 10.43 -14.34
N GLU A 96 12.69 9.89 -15.30
CA GLU A 96 12.30 9.85 -16.70
C GLU A 96 11.02 9.00 -16.81
N ILE A 97 9.86 9.68 -16.83
CA ILE A 97 8.59 9.02 -17.07
C ILE A 97 8.58 8.65 -18.56
N PRO A 98 8.54 7.35 -18.92
CA PRO A 98 8.52 6.97 -20.32
C PRO A 98 7.30 7.60 -21.02
N PRO A 99 7.45 8.04 -22.29
CA PRO A 99 6.37 8.69 -23.02
C PRO A 99 5.15 7.77 -23.06
N GLN A 100 4.01 8.28 -22.61
CA GLN A 100 2.76 7.52 -22.60
C GLN A 100 2.27 7.35 -24.04
N GLN A 101 2.26 6.10 -24.51
CA GLN A 101 1.73 5.76 -25.83
C GLN A 101 0.21 5.79 -25.81
N ASP A 102 -0.38 6.69 -26.60
CA ASP A 102 -1.81 6.71 -26.84
C ASP A 102 -2.16 5.63 -27.86
N THR A 103 -2.77 4.54 -27.39
CA THR A 103 -3.14 3.39 -28.24
C THR A 103 -4.35 3.66 -29.14
N GLY A 104 -4.95 4.86 -29.06
CA GLY A 104 -6.19 5.23 -29.77
C GLY A 104 -7.44 4.49 -29.29
N ILE A 105 -7.29 3.49 -28.41
CA ILE A 105 -8.38 2.68 -27.88
C ILE A 105 -9.06 3.45 -26.75
N ARG A 106 -10.38 3.63 -26.87
CA ARG A 106 -11.19 4.18 -25.81
C ARG A 106 -11.89 3.08 -25.02
N TYR A 107 -12.20 3.34 -23.76
CA TYR A 107 -12.85 2.42 -22.84
C TYR A 107 -14.19 3.00 -22.39
N GLN A 108 -15.15 2.16 -22.03
CA GLN A 108 -16.41 2.58 -21.45
C GLN A 108 -16.67 1.73 -20.21
N MET A 109 -17.25 2.33 -19.17
CA MET A 109 -17.59 1.59 -17.95
C MET A 109 -19.09 1.38 -17.86
N GLN A 110 -19.54 0.14 -17.74
CA GLN A 110 -20.93 -0.20 -17.51
C GLN A 110 -21.13 -0.58 -16.05
N CYS A 111 -21.99 0.16 -15.34
CA CYS A 111 -22.26 -0.07 -13.91
C CYS A 111 -23.45 -1.00 -13.64
N GLY A 112 -24.32 -1.21 -14.62
CA GLY A 112 -25.43 -2.13 -14.52
C GLY A 112 -26.28 -2.18 -15.79
N SER A 113 -27.16 -3.18 -15.85
CA SER A 113 -28.19 -3.30 -16.88
C SER A 113 -29.50 -3.73 -16.25
N PHE A 114 -30.56 -2.95 -16.48
CA PHE A 114 -31.86 -3.14 -15.86
C PHE A 114 -32.94 -3.40 -16.90
N ARG A 115 -34.01 -4.11 -16.51
CA ARG A 115 -35.23 -4.25 -17.34
C ARG A 115 -36.12 -3.02 -17.24
N GLN A 116 -36.15 -2.39 -16.07
CA GLN A 116 -36.96 -1.20 -15.80
C GLN A 116 -36.10 0.06 -15.91
N ARG A 117 -36.64 1.07 -16.60
CA ARG A 117 -35.97 2.36 -16.76
C ARG A 117 -35.75 3.08 -15.44
N SER A 118 -36.71 3.02 -14.52
CA SER A 118 -36.65 3.64 -13.19
C SER A 118 -35.47 3.13 -12.35
N GLN A 119 -35.11 1.85 -12.47
CA GLN A 119 -33.95 1.27 -11.78
C GLN A 119 -32.62 1.78 -12.37
N ALA A 120 -32.57 1.97 -13.69
CA ALA A 120 -31.41 2.57 -14.34
C ALA A 120 -31.27 4.05 -13.95
N GLU A 121 -32.37 4.78 -13.83
CA GLU A 121 -32.41 6.18 -13.39
C GLU A 121 -31.99 6.33 -11.92
N SER A 122 -32.43 5.45 -11.03
CA SER A 122 -32.00 5.48 -9.63
C SER A 122 -30.49 5.21 -9.50
N MET A 123 -29.96 4.24 -10.25
CA MET A 123 -28.52 3.99 -10.26
C MET A 123 -27.73 5.16 -10.87
N LYS A 124 -28.23 5.76 -11.95
CA LYS A 124 -27.66 6.98 -12.53
C LYS A 124 -27.63 8.12 -11.50
N ALA A 125 -28.69 8.29 -10.71
CA ALA A 125 -28.75 9.31 -9.65
C ALA A 125 -27.71 9.03 -8.55
N THR A 126 -27.58 7.78 -8.10
CA THR A 126 -26.53 7.39 -7.12
C THR A 126 -25.13 7.74 -7.62
N ILE A 127 -24.85 7.48 -8.90
CA ILE A 127 -23.56 7.81 -9.52
C ILE A 127 -23.39 9.33 -9.65
N ALA A 128 -24.46 10.05 -10.02
CA ALA A 128 -24.46 11.51 -10.09
C ALA A 128 -24.17 12.18 -8.74
N PHE A 129 -24.68 11.62 -7.64
CA PHE A 129 -24.38 12.11 -6.28
C PHE A 129 -22.90 11.94 -5.90
N GLN A 130 -22.16 11.07 -6.58
CA GLN A 130 -20.70 10.95 -6.42
C GLN A 130 -19.93 11.95 -7.29
N GLY A 131 -20.62 12.80 -8.06
CA GLY A 131 -20.01 13.74 -9.00
C GLY A 131 -19.68 13.12 -10.36
N TYR A 132 -20.22 11.94 -10.69
CA TYR A 132 -19.98 11.27 -11.97
C TYR A 132 -21.22 11.25 -12.86
N THR A 133 -21.05 11.55 -14.13
CA THR A 133 -22.16 11.52 -15.09
C THR A 133 -22.29 10.13 -15.72
N ALA A 134 -23.41 9.46 -15.47
CA ALA A 134 -23.78 8.23 -16.15
C ALA A 134 -24.91 8.48 -17.20
N ASN A 135 -24.85 7.75 -18.30
CA ASN A 135 -25.82 7.75 -19.37
C ASN A 135 -26.56 6.42 -19.42
N ILE A 136 -27.84 6.45 -19.76
CA ILE A 136 -28.65 5.25 -19.92
C ILE A 136 -28.77 4.97 -21.41
N ARG A 137 -28.25 3.82 -21.85
CA ARG A 137 -28.41 3.33 -23.23
C ARG A 137 -29.48 2.24 -23.23
N HIS A 138 -30.47 2.37 -24.10
CA HIS A 138 -31.44 1.32 -24.36
C HIS A 138 -30.89 0.41 -25.46
N THR A 139 -30.72 -0.88 -25.19
CA THR A 139 -30.27 -1.85 -26.18
C THR A 139 -31.10 -3.12 -26.07
N GLY A 140 -31.92 -3.40 -27.07
CA GLY A 140 -32.94 -4.45 -26.99
C GLY A 140 -33.95 -4.11 -25.89
N ASN A 141 -34.07 -4.99 -24.88
CA ASN A 141 -35.00 -4.82 -23.74
C ASN A 141 -34.28 -4.45 -22.44
N TRP A 142 -33.05 -3.93 -22.53
CA TRP A 142 -32.23 -3.58 -21.37
C TRP A 142 -31.82 -2.11 -21.38
N TYR A 143 -31.87 -1.50 -20.22
CA TYR A 143 -31.36 -0.17 -19.92
C TYR A 143 -29.99 -0.30 -19.26
N ARG A 144 -28.93 0.00 -20.02
CA ARG A 144 -27.54 -0.06 -19.55
C ARG A 144 -27.11 1.28 -19.02
N VAL A 145 -26.61 1.31 -17.79
CA VAL A 145 -26.03 2.51 -17.17
C VAL A 145 -24.54 2.52 -17.48
N VAL A 146 -24.12 3.42 -18.36
CA VAL A 146 -22.74 3.54 -18.84
C VAL A 146 -22.17 4.90 -18.50
N LEU A 147 -20.91 4.93 -18.05
CA LEU A 147 -20.15 6.16 -17.88
C LEU A 147 -19.19 6.29 -19.06
N GLY A 148 -18.96 7.55 -19.43
CA GLY A 148 -17.97 8.13 -20.35
C GLY A 148 -17.10 7.21 -21.22
N PRO A 149 -16.77 7.63 -22.44
CA PRO A 149 -15.58 7.11 -23.09
C PRO A 149 -14.32 7.62 -22.37
N TYR A 150 -13.49 6.72 -21.86
CA TYR A 150 -12.20 6.98 -21.24
C TYR A 150 -11.08 6.74 -22.24
N GLU A 151 -10.09 7.63 -22.27
CA GLU A 151 -8.90 7.48 -23.12
C GLU A 151 -8.05 6.28 -22.71
N ARG A 152 -7.99 5.99 -21.40
CA ARG A 152 -7.11 4.96 -20.84
C ARG A 152 -7.82 4.13 -19.80
N LYS A 153 -7.52 2.83 -19.78
CA LYS A 153 -8.05 1.89 -18.79
C LYS A 153 -7.75 2.35 -17.36
N ARG A 154 -6.57 2.91 -17.08
CA ARG A 154 -6.18 3.38 -15.73
C ARG A 154 -7.13 4.46 -15.18
N ILE A 155 -7.61 5.38 -16.02
CA ILE A 155 -8.55 6.44 -15.60
C ILE A 155 -9.90 5.82 -15.24
N ALA A 156 -10.39 4.89 -16.08
CA ALA A 156 -11.61 4.13 -15.82
C ALA A 156 -11.50 3.32 -14.52
N GLU A 157 -10.39 2.61 -14.31
CA GLU A 157 -10.10 1.87 -13.08
C GLU A 157 -10.15 2.75 -11.83
N LYS A 158 -9.48 3.92 -11.88
CA LYS A 158 -9.48 4.89 -10.78
C LYS A 158 -10.89 5.34 -10.42
N GLN A 159 -11.73 5.66 -11.41
CA GLN A 159 -13.11 6.07 -11.15
C GLN A 159 -13.98 4.91 -10.68
N ARG A 160 -13.78 3.69 -11.21
CA ARG A 160 -14.46 2.48 -10.73
C ARG A 160 -14.22 2.29 -9.24
N HIS A 161 -12.99 2.46 -8.76
CA HIS A 161 -12.68 2.36 -7.35
C HIS A 161 -13.38 3.41 -6.50
N GLN A 162 -13.57 4.64 -7.01
CA GLN A 162 -14.30 5.69 -6.30
C GLN A 162 -15.80 5.38 -6.21
N ILE A 163 -16.40 4.98 -7.33
CA ILE A 163 -17.81 4.58 -7.41
C ILE A 163 -18.08 3.31 -6.57
N LYS A 164 -17.10 2.40 -6.49
CA LYS A 164 -17.17 1.23 -5.60
C LYS A 164 -17.25 1.62 -4.13
N ARG A 165 -16.53 2.67 -3.70
CA ARG A 165 -16.61 3.20 -2.32
C ARG A 165 -17.97 3.83 -2.02
N ALA A 166 -18.65 4.33 -3.05
CA ALA A 166 -20.01 4.84 -2.96
C ALA A 166 -21.11 3.76 -2.90
N GLY A 167 -20.74 2.48 -2.94
CA GLY A 167 -21.67 1.35 -2.86
C GLY A 167 -22.08 0.75 -4.20
N VAL A 168 -21.64 1.30 -5.34
CA VAL A 168 -21.91 0.71 -6.67
C VAL A 168 -20.74 -0.18 -7.06
N THR A 169 -20.86 -1.48 -6.76
CA THR A 169 -19.78 -2.46 -6.90
C THR A 169 -19.77 -3.20 -8.24
N THR A 170 -20.85 -3.11 -9.02
CA THR A 170 -21.12 -3.90 -10.23
C THR A 170 -20.54 -3.31 -11.51
N CYS A 171 -19.65 -2.31 -11.41
CA CYS A 171 -19.09 -1.65 -12.58
C CYS A 171 -17.98 -2.45 -13.25
N GLU A 172 -18.10 -2.61 -14.56
CA GLU A 172 -17.15 -3.30 -15.42
C GLU A 172 -16.67 -2.39 -16.54
N ILE A 173 -15.40 -2.56 -16.95
CA ILE A 173 -14.77 -1.72 -17.97
C ILE A 173 -14.67 -2.53 -19.26
N TRP A 174 -15.23 -1.99 -20.32
CA TRP A 174 -15.29 -2.54 -21.66
C TRP A 174 -14.47 -1.67 -22.61
N GLN A 175 -13.99 -2.26 -23.70
CA GLN A 175 -13.42 -1.48 -24.80
C GLN A 175 -14.57 -0.80 -25.55
N TRP A 176 -14.51 0.52 -25.70
CA TRP A 176 -15.50 1.26 -26.45
C TRP A 176 -15.24 1.06 -27.94
N LYS A 177 -16.17 0.39 -28.61
CA LYS A 177 -16.23 0.37 -30.07
C LYS A 177 -17.14 1.53 -30.52
N PRO A 178 -16.64 2.43 -31.39
CA PRO A 178 -17.47 3.49 -31.96
C PRO A 178 -18.66 2.93 -32.74
#